data_AF-A0A1H7AQE1-F1
#
_entry.id   AF-A0A1H7AQE1-F1
#
_cell.length_a   1.000
_cell.length_b   1.000
_cell.length_c   1.000
_cell.angle_alpha   90.00
_cell.angle_beta   90.00
_cell.angle_gamma   90.00
#
_symmetry.space_group_name_H-M   'P 1'
#
loop_
_entity.id
_entity.type
_entity.pdbx_description
1 polymer ?
#
loop_
_entity_poly.entity_id
_entity_poly.type
_entity_poly.pdbx_seq_one_letter_code
_entity_poly.pdbx_strand_id
1 'polypeptide(L)' 'MQTPPPTQPVDVAALARCAALNLSAERLAAVDAILSAWIPAANELSRKMSEPAHQSLLPVTTFTHAHEQPEEGA' A
#
# COMPACT_ATOMS: atom_id res chain seq x y z
N MET A 1 8.48 -8.08 15.04
CA MET A 1 9.50 -8.49 14.06
C MET A 1 9.10 -7.89 12.73
N GLN A 2 9.78 -6.84 12.25
CA GLN A 2 9.54 -6.33 10.89
C GLN A 2 10.24 -7.26 9.91
N THR A 3 9.47 -7.84 8.98
CA THR A 3 10.04 -8.63 7.88
C THR A 3 10.87 -7.68 7.00
N PRO A 4 12.15 -7.99 6.71
CA PRO A 4 12.94 -7.18 5.81
C PRO A 4 12.27 -7.14 4.43
N PRO A 5 12.30 -5.99 3.74
CA PRO A 5 11.69 -5.87 2.42
C PRO A 5 12.34 -6.87 1.46
N PRO A 6 11.57 -7.49 0.55
CA PRO A 6 12.12 -8.41 -0.44
C PRO A 6 13.18 -7.70 -1.29
N THR A 7 14.32 -8.36 -1.51
CA THR A 7 15.46 -7.85 -2.28
C THR A 7 15.34 -8.12 -3.78
N GLN A 8 14.29 -8.84 -4.20
CA GLN A 8 14.02 -9.15 -5.59
C GLN A 8 13.43 -7.93 -6.32
N PRO A 9 13.77 -7.74 -7.60
CA PRO A 9 13.11 -6.73 -8.43
C PRO A 9 11.61 -6.99 -8.48
N VAL A 10 10.83 -5.91 -8.51
CA VAL A 10 9.38 -5.96 -8.47
C VAL A 10 8.84 -6.51 -9.78
N ASP A 11 8.06 -7.58 -9.73
CA ASP A 11 7.36 -8.10 -10.90
C ASP A 11 6.11 -7.24 -11.18
N VAL A 12 6.26 -6.24 -12.04
CA VAL A 12 5.18 -5.33 -12.45
C VAL A 12 4.04 -6.07 -13.15
N ALA A 13 4.33 -7.15 -13.88
CA ALA A 13 3.29 -7.95 -14.53
C ALA A 13 2.47 -8.72 -13.50
N ALA A 14 3.09 -9.24 -12.43
CA ALA A 14 2.36 -9.83 -11.32
C ALA A 14 1.48 -8.80 -10.60
N LEU A 15 2.00 -7.60 -10.34
CA LEU A 15 1.20 -6.53 -9.73
C LEU A 15 0.01 -6.13 -10.60
N ALA A 16 0.20 -6.01 -11.91
CA ALA A 16 -0.90 -5.74 -12.85
C ALA A 16 -1.99 -6.83 -12.80
N ARG A 17 -1.60 -8.11 -12.74
CA ARG A 17 -2.54 -9.23 -12.57
C ARG A 17 -3.27 -9.15 -11.23
N CYS A 18 -2.58 -8.87 -10.13
CA CYS A 18 -3.18 -8.69 -8.81
C CYS A 18 -4.20 -7.55 -8.77
N ALA A 19 -3.94 -6.48 -9.52
CA ALA A 19 -4.84 -5.33 -9.67
C ALA A 19 -5.94 -5.56 -10.72
N ALA A 20 -6.02 -6.75 -11.33
CA ALA A 20 -6.92 -7.05 -12.45
C ALA A 20 -6.82 -6.06 -13.62
N LEU A 21 -5.62 -5.53 -13.86
CA LEU A 21 -5.33 -4.59 -14.95
C LEU A 21 -4.74 -5.32 -16.16
N ASN A 22 -5.39 -5.19 -17.31
CA ASN A 22 -4.83 -5.64 -18.58
C ASN A 22 -3.99 -4.53 -19.22
N LEU A 23 -2.68 -4.52 -18.92
CA LEU A 23 -1.75 -3.50 -19.40
C LEU A 23 -1.02 -3.99 -20.66
N SER A 24 -0.90 -3.11 -21.65
CA SER A 24 -0.01 -3.32 -22.79
C SER A 24 1.47 -3.33 -22.35
N ALA A 25 2.36 -3.87 -23.18
CA ALA A 25 3.80 -3.88 -22.91
C ALA A 25 4.39 -2.48 -22.68
N GLU A 26 3.94 -1.49 -23.46
CA GLU A 26 4.34 -0.08 -23.28
C GLU A 26 3.91 0.47 -21.92
N ARG A 27 2.67 0.17 -21.49
CA ARG A 27 2.18 0.58 -20.17
C ARG A 27 2.92 -0.12 -19.04
N LEU A 28 3.26 -1.40 -19.20
CA LEU A 28 4.07 -2.12 -18.22
C LEU A 28 5.44 -1.45 -18.03
N ALA A 29 6.11 -1.09 -19.12
CA ALA A 29 7.40 -0.39 -19.06
C ALA A 29 7.29 1.01 -18.40
N ALA A 30 6.23 1.77 -18.71
CA ALA A 30 5.99 3.06 -18.07
C ALA A 30 5.73 2.94 -16.56
N VAL A 31 4.95 1.94 -16.15
CA VAL A 31 4.67 1.67 -14.72
C VAL A 31 5.92 1.20 -13.99
N ASP A 32 6.75 0.36 -14.62
CA ASP A 32 8.00 -0.12 -14.04
C ASP A 32 8.95 1.02 -13.64
N ALA A 33 9.13 2.01 -14.51
CA ALA A 33 9.93 3.20 -14.21
C ALA A 33 9.40 3.99 -13.00
N ILE A 34 8.07 4.11 -12.88
CA ILE A 34 7.42 4.81 -11.77
C ILE A 34 7.58 4.03 -10.46
N LEU A 35 7.25 2.74 -10.48
CA LEU A 35 7.30 1.88 -9.30
C LEU A 35 8.73 1.72 -8.78
N SER A 36 9.72 1.63 -9.68
CA SER A 36 11.13 1.58 -9.32
C SER A 36 11.59 2.80 -8.53
N ALA A 37 11.03 3.98 -8.81
CA ALA A 37 11.31 5.20 -8.05
C ALA A 37 10.50 5.29 -6.74
N TRP A 38 9.23 4.87 -6.77
CA TRP A 38 8.29 5.08 -5.67
C TRP A 38 8.42 4.07 -4.54
N ILE A 39 8.67 2.80 -4.86
CA ILE A 39 8.71 1.72 -3.85
C ILE A 39 9.79 1.96 -2.80
N PRO A 40 11.04 2.31 -3.14
CA PRO A 40 12.05 2.63 -2.14
C PRO A 40 11.66 3.80 -1.24
N ALA A 41 11.08 4.86 -1.82
CA ALA A 41 10.66 6.04 -1.07
C ALA A 41 9.50 5.73 -0.11
N ALA A 42 8.50 4.96 -0.56
CA ALA A 42 7.38 4.53 0.26
C ALA A 42 7.81 3.61 1.41
N ASN A 43 8.77 2.72 1.16
CA ASN A 43 9.33 1.84 2.19
C ASN A 43 10.11 2.64 3.24
N GLU A 44 10.89 3.64 2.83
CA GLU A 44 11.61 4.50 3.77
C GLU A 44 10.65 5.35 4.62
N LEU A 45 9.56 5.85 4.03
CA LEU A 45 8.51 6.51 4.79
C LEU A 45 7.87 5.56 5.80
N SER A 46 7.54 4.33 5.39
CA SER A 46 6.96 3.30 6.26
C SER A 46 7.88 2.96 7.42
N ARG A 47 9.19 2.87 7.17
CA ARG A 47 10.20 2.67 8.21
C ARG A 47 10.18 3.81 9.24
N LYS A 48 10.20 5.07 8.78
CA LYS A 48 10.13 6.25 9.65
C LYS A 48 8.86 6.26 10.48
N MET A 49 7.70 6.04 9.86
CA MET A 49 6.40 6.05 10.54
C MET A 49 6.24 4.90 11.54
N SER A 50 7.02 3.82 11.40
CA SER A 50 7.04 2.71 12.35
C SER A 50 7.91 2.98 13.59
N GLU A 51 8.72 4.04 13.60
CA GLU A 51 9.57 4.39 14.74
C GLU A 51 8.69 4.75 15.96
N PRO A 52 9.10 4.39 17.20
CA PRO A 52 8.29 4.62 18.40
C PRO A 52 7.81 6.06 18.58
N ALA A 53 8.62 7.03 18.16
CA ALA A 53 8.29 8.46 18.24
C ALA A 53 7.05 8.84 17.40
N HIS A 54 6.70 8.04 16.38
CA HIS A 54 5.61 8.33 15.45
C HIS A 54 4.37 7.43 15.69
N GLN A 55 4.46 6.44 16.58
CA GLN A 55 3.37 5.50 16.85
C GLN A 55 2.18 6.13 17.60
N SER A 56 2.40 7.24 18.31
CA SER A 56 1.34 8.00 18.99
C SER A 56 0.69 9.06 18.09
N LEU A 57 1.12 9.19 16.84
CA LEU A 57 0.52 10.13 15.90
C LEU A 57 -0.85 9.61 15.45
N LEU A 58 -1.88 10.43 15.64
CA LEU A 58 -3.22 10.14 15.14
C LEU A 58 -3.36 10.63 13.69
N PRO A 59 -4.05 9.87 12.82
CA PRO A 59 -4.42 10.37 11.50
C PRO A 59 -5.23 11.67 11.62
N VAL A 60 -5.00 12.62 10.70
CA VAL A 60 -5.76 13.87 10.64
C VAL A 60 -7.26 13.64 10.45
N THR A 61 -7.61 12.53 9.77
CA THR A 61 -8.99 12.10 9.56
C THR A 61 -9.23 10.80 10.31
N THR A 62 -10.18 10.83 11.25
CA THR A 62 -10.67 9.63 11.94
C THR A 62 -11.94 9.15 11.26
N PHE A 63 -11.99 7.87 10.88
CA PHE A 63 -13.22 7.26 10.39
C PHE A 63 -14.03 6.77 11.59
N THR A 64 -15.15 7.44 11.88
CA THR A 64 -16.15 6.90 12.80
C THR A 64 -16.80 5.69 12.12
N HIS A 65 -16.56 4.49 12.63
CA HIS A 65 -17.36 3.33 12.21
C HIS A 65 -18.82 3.65 12.53
N ALA A 66 -19.69 3.67 11.51
CA ALA A 66 -21.11 3.61 11.77
C ALA A 66 -21.35 2.26 12.46
N HIS A 67 -21.71 2.28 13.75
CA HIS A 67 -22.26 1.09 14.38
C HIS A 67 -23.43 0.64 13.52
N GLU A 68 -23.40 -0.61 13.04
CA GLU A 68 -24.54 -1.25 12.38
C GLU A 68 -25.79 -0.96 13.22
N GLN A 69 -26.81 -0.37 12.59
CA GLN A 69 -28.10 -0.21 13.26
C GLN A 69 -28.59 -1.64 13.58
N PRO A 70 -29.05 -1.92 14.82
CA PRO A 70 -29.60 -3.22 15.13
C PRO A 70 -30.71 -3.54 14.13
N GLU A 71 -30.65 -4.74 13.52
CA GLU A 71 -31.75 -5.23 12.69
C GLU A 71 -33.02 -5.26 13.55
N GLU A 72 -33.98 -4.38 13.24
CA GLU A 72 -35.30 -4.40 13.88
C GLU A 72 -35.95 -5.74 13.54
N GLY A 73 -36.18 -6.55 14.57
CA GLY A 73 -36.76 -7.88 14.48
C GLY A 73 -38.11 -7.88 13.76
N ALA A 74 -38.31 -8.97 13.02
CA ALA A 74 -39.50 -9.33 12.23
C ALA A 74 -40.85 -9.17 12.94
#